data_AF-A0A4Q3GJ89-F1
#
_entry.id   AF-A0A4Q3GJ89-F1
#
_cell.length_a   1.000
_cell.length_b   1.000
_cell.length_c   1.000
_cell.angle_alpha   90.00
_cell.angle_beta   90.00
_cell.angle_gamma   90.00
#
_symmetry.space_group_name_H-M   'P 1'
#
loop_
_entity.id
_entity.type
_entity.pdbx_description
1 polymer ?
#
loop_
_entity_poly.entity_id
_entity_poly.type
_entity_poly.pdbx_seq_one_letter_code
_entity_poly.pdbx_strand_id
1 'polypeptide(L)'
;MKLFACDHCGNTLYFENAVCERCGHQLGYIPERNALVSLVEAGGTWSTPAFPGESYVFCANARFGACNWLVPAAAGGDVYC
;
A
#
# COMPACT_ATOMS: atom_id res chain seq x y z
N MET A 1 0.74 7.96 -18.18
CA MET A 1 0.94 6.65 -17.53
C MET A 1 2.20 6.75 -16.68
N LYS A 2 2.13 6.53 -15.37
CA LYS A 2 3.29 6.56 -14.46
C LYS A 2 3.64 5.11 -14.12
N LEU A 3 4.91 4.77 -14.26
CA LEU A 3 5.43 3.49 -13.78
C LEU A 3 5.88 3.66 -12.33
N PHE A 4 5.59 2.66 -11.51
CA PHE A 4 6.07 2.55 -10.15
C PHE A 4 7.17 1.48 -10.09
N ALA A 5 7.90 1.44 -8.98
CA ALA A 5 8.87 0.39 -8.71
C ALA A 5 8.60 -0.19 -7.31
N CYS A 6 8.61 -1.51 -7.20
CA CYS A 6 8.50 -2.20 -5.92
C CYS A 6 9.69 -1.82 -5.04
N ASP A 7 9.42 -1.19 -3.91
CA ASP A 7 10.43 -0.76 -2.93
C ASP A 7 11.13 -1.93 -2.21
N HIS A 8 10.61 -3.16 -2.33
CA HIS A 8 11.26 -4.37 -1.82
C HIS A 8 12.22 -5.05 -2.82
N CYS A 9 11.86 -5.15 -4.11
CA CYS A 9 12.64 -5.94 -5.10
C CYS A 9 13.03 -5.19 -6.39
N GLY A 10 12.60 -3.93 -6.55
CA GLY A 10 12.87 -3.11 -7.72
C GLY A 10 12.07 -3.47 -8.98
N ASN A 11 11.12 -4.41 -8.92
CA ASN A 11 10.29 -4.75 -10.07
C ASN A 11 9.44 -3.56 -10.52
N THR A 12 9.26 -3.38 -11.83
CA THR A 12 8.30 -2.40 -12.36
C THR A 12 6.89 -2.78 -11.96
N LEU A 13 6.13 -1.80 -11.49
CA LEU A 13 4.75 -1.95 -11.07
C LEU A 13 3.83 -1.01 -11.87
N TYR A 14 2.60 -1.46 -12.07
CA TYR A 14 1.49 -0.73 -12.65
C TYR A 14 0.50 -0.40 -11.53
N PHE A 15 -0.28 0.67 -11.71
CA PHE A 15 -1.19 1.17 -10.67
C PHE A 15 -2.22 0.12 -10.22
N GLU A 16 -2.64 -0.74 -11.13
CA GLU A 16 -3.62 -1.80 -10.94
C GLU A 16 -3.05 -3.03 -10.21
N ASN A 17 -1.72 -3.11 -10.02
CA ASN A 17 -1.14 -4.22 -9.29
C ASN A 17 -1.47 -4.15 -7.80
N ALA A 18 -2.16 -5.17 -7.31
CA ALA A 18 -2.39 -5.39 -5.88
C ALA A 18 -1.30 -6.26 -5.22
N VAL A 19 -0.48 -6.94 -6.02
CA VAL A 19 0.63 -7.80 -5.59
C VAL A 19 1.80 -7.58 -6.54
N CYS A 20 3.03 -7.65 -6.02
CA CYS A 20 4.22 -7.65 -6.86
C CYS A 20 4.39 -9.03 -7.51
N GLU A 21 4.21 -9.10 -8.83
CA GLU A 21 4.35 -10.33 -9.63
C GLU A 21 5.74 -10.98 -9.55
N ARG A 22 6.76 -10.27 -9.05
CA ARG A 22 8.13 -10.79 -8.91
C ARG A 22 8.44 -11.36 -7.52
N CYS A 23 8.07 -10.65 -6.45
CA CYS A 23 8.42 -11.06 -5.08
C CYS A 23 7.22 -11.48 -4.21
N GLY A 24 6.00 -11.43 -4.75
CA GLY A 24 4.77 -11.85 -4.07
C GLY A 24 4.30 -10.93 -2.95
N HIS A 25 4.98 -9.81 -2.68
CA HIS A 25 4.52 -8.87 -1.65
C HIS A 25 3.20 -8.23 -2.05
N GLN A 26 2.27 -8.14 -1.11
CA GLN A 26 1.07 -7.34 -1.25
C GLN A 26 1.45 -5.86 -1.43
N LEU A 27 0.69 -5.15 -2.24
CA LEU A 27 0.92 -3.76 -2.57
C LEU A 27 -0.23 -2.88 -2.08
N GLY A 28 0.10 -1.68 -1.62
CA GLY A 28 -0.85 -0.65 -1.28
C GLY A 28 -0.49 0.70 -1.90
N TYR A 29 -1.51 1.48 -2.26
CA TYR A 29 -1.33 2.80 -2.85
C TYR A 29 -1.55 3.90 -1.80
N ILE A 30 -0.62 4.85 -1.71
CA ILE A 30 -0.70 6.02 -0.82
C ILE A 30 -0.97 7.26 -1.68
N PRO A 31 -2.21 7.79 -1.70
CA PRO A 31 -2.59 8.91 -2.57
C PRO A 31 -1.76 10.18 -2.36
N GLU A 32 -1.48 10.53 -1.11
CA GLU A 32 -0.75 11.75 -0.71
C GLU A 32 0.71 11.74 -1.18
N ARG A 33 1.26 10.54 -1.39
CA ARG A 33 2.63 10.34 -1.87
C ARG A 33 2.69 9.97 -3.35
N ASN A 34 1.54 9.65 -3.96
CA ASN A 34 1.44 9.05 -5.28
C ASN A 34 2.47 7.91 -5.43
N ALA A 35 2.36 6.93 -4.51
CA ALA A 35 3.30 5.83 -4.35
C ALA A 35 2.55 4.50 -4.21
N LEU A 36 3.00 3.48 -4.96
CA LEU A 36 2.58 2.10 -4.82
C LEU A 36 3.69 1.33 -4.12
N VAL A 37 3.43 0.83 -2.92
CA VAL A 37 4.44 0.31 -2.00
C VAL A 37 4.16 -1.13 -1.61
N SER A 38 5.22 -1.88 -1.31
CA SER A 38 5.16 -3.22 -0.72
C SER A 38 4.82 -3.16 0.76
N LEU A 39 3.98 -4.09 1.19
CA LEU A 39 3.45 -4.13 2.54
C LEU A 39 4.08 -5.26 3.35
N VAL A 40 4.38 -4.93 4.60
CA VAL A 40 4.82 -5.85 5.63
C VAL A 40 3.85 -5.75 6.80
N GLU A 41 3.30 -6.89 7.21
CA GLU A 41 2.35 -6.96 8.32
C GLU A 41 3.05 -6.60 9.64
N ALA A 42 2.44 -5.70 10.41
CA ALA A 42 2.97 -5.19 11.67
C ALA A 42 1.83 -5.06 12.69
N GLY A 43 1.54 -6.14 13.42
CA GLY A 43 0.62 -6.12 14.56
C GLY A 43 -0.81 -5.68 14.22
N GLY A 44 -1.35 -6.12 13.08
CA GLY A 44 -2.70 -5.75 12.61
C GLY A 44 -2.75 -4.45 11.79
N THR A 45 -1.60 -3.84 11.52
CA THR A 45 -1.43 -2.75 10.56
C THR A 45 -0.43 -3.15 9.47
N TRP A 46 -0.26 -2.28 8.49
CA TRP A 46 0.72 -2.43 7.42
C TRP A 46 1.81 -1.39 7.56
N SER A 47 3.04 -1.82 7.35
CA SER A 47 4.21 -0.96 7.19
C SER A 47 4.79 -1.13 5.79
N THR A 48 5.66 -0.21 5.38
CA THR A 48 6.36 -0.25 4.09
C THR A 48 7.82 0.16 4.26
N PRO A 49 8.76 -0.48 3.54
CA PRO A 49 10.15 -0.04 3.46
C PRO A 49 10.33 1.40 2.96
N ALA A 50 9.45 1.88 2.07
CA ALA A 50 9.53 3.23 1.50
C ALA A 50 9.32 4.35 2.52
N PHE A 51 8.51 4.11 3.56
CA PHE A 51 8.17 5.09 4.60
C PHE A 51 8.31 4.48 6.00
N PRO A 52 9.55 4.26 6.49
CA PRO A 52 9.80 3.63 7.77
C PRO A 52 9.17 4.41 8.93
N GLY A 53 8.55 3.69 9.87
CA GLY A 53 7.92 4.28 11.06
C GLY A 53 6.50 4.78 10.84
N GLU A 54 6.02 4.84 9.60
CA GLU A 54 4.60 5.04 9.31
C GLU A 54 3.85 3.70 9.34
N SER A 55 2.59 3.73 9.77
CA SER A 55 1.70 2.56 9.82
C SER A 55 0.40 2.90 9.12
N TYR A 56 -0.15 1.92 8.41
CA TYR A 56 -1.29 2.10 7.52
C TYR A 56 -2.32 0.99 7.71
N VAL A 57 -3.54 1.27 7.28
CA VAL A 57 -4.59 0.29 7.03
C VAL A 57 -5.13 0.49 5.62
N PHE A 58 -5.75 -0.54 5.04
CA PHE A 58 -6.52 -0.35 3.82
C PHE A 58 -7.76 0.51 4.11
N CYS A 59 -8.09 1.43 3.20
CA CYS A 59 -9.35 2.16 3.34
C CYS A 59 -10.54 1.20 3.24
N ALA A 60 -11.68 1.59 3.81
CA ALA A 60 -12.87 0.77 3.93
C ALA A 60 -13.39 0.24 2.59
N ASN A 61 -13.11 0.93 1.48
CA ASN A 61 -13.52 0.54 0.14
C ASN A 61 -12.73 -0.67 -0.41
N ALA A 62 -11.56 -0.98 0.14
CA ALA A 62 -10.75 -2.12 -0.29
C ALA A 62 -11.49 -3.46 -0.12
N ARG A 63 -12.47 -3.54 0.79
CA ARG A 63 -13.34 -4.72 0.99
C ARG A 63 -14.13 -5.10 -0.27
N PHE A 64 -14.34 -4.16 -1.19
CA PHE A 64 -15.05 -4.41 -2.44
C PHE A 64 -14.12 -4.90 -3.56
N GLY A 65 -12.82 -5.05 -3.29
CA GLY A 65 -11.82 -5.49 -4.27
C GLY A 65 -11.55 -4.49 -5.39
N ALA A 66 -12.06 -3.25 -5.27
CA ALA A 66 -11.92 -2.21 -6.30
C ALA A 66 -10.65 -1.36 -6.13
N CYS A 67 -10.08 -1.31 -4.92
CA CYS A 67 -8.88 -0.53 -4.64
C CYS A 67 -8.01 -1.19 -3.56
N ASN A 68 -6.72 -0.85 -3.57
CA ASN A 68 -5.73 -1.22 -2.55
C ASN A 68 -5.17 0.04 -1.85
N TRP A 69 -6.01 1.06 -1.66
CA TRP A 69 -5.55 2.34 -1.12
C TRP A 69 -5.34 2.25 0.39
N LEU A 70 -4.32 2.96 0.85
CA LEU A 70 -3.91 3.02 2.24
C LEU A 70 -4.27 4.36 2.85
N VAL A 71 -4.65 4.32 4.12
CA VAL A 71 -4.81 5.49 4.98
C VAL A 71 -3.98 5.30 6.26
N PRO A 72 -3.53 6.38 6.92
CA PRO A 72 -2.74 6.26 8.14
C PRO A 72 -3.49 5.50 9.25
N ALA A 73 -2.78 4.58 9.91
CA ALA A 73 -3.30 3.87 11.06
C ALA A 73 -3.25 4.77 12.30
N ALA A 74 -4.34 5.49 12.58
CA ALA A 74 -4.48 6.34 13.76
C ALA A 74 -5.71 5.92 14.57
N ALA A 75 -5.60 5.95 15.91
CA ALA A 75 -6.73 5.69 16.80
C ALA A 75 -7.83 6.75 16.59
N GLY A 76 -9.03 6.31 16.18
CA GLY A 76 -10.13 7.21 15.81
C GLY A 76 -9.93 7.96 14.49
N GLY A 77 -8.94 7.58 13.69
CA GLY A 77 -8.68 8.14 12.37
C GLY A 77 -9.75 7.74 11.35
N ASP A 78 -9.84 8.51 10.26
CA ASP A 78 -10.72 8.18 9.15
C ASP A 78 -10.21 6.92 8.42
N VAL A 79 -11.13 6.01 8.12
CA VAL A 79 -10.86 4.79 7.35
C VAL A 79 -11.28 4.93 5.89
N TYR A 80 -11.80 6.08 5.49
CA TYR A 80 -12.24 6.35 4.14
C TYR A 80 -11.17 7.02 3.29
N CYS A 81 -11.20 6.62 2.04
CA CYS A 81 -10.59 7.21 0.87
C CYS A 81 -11.77 7.63 -0.04
#